data_AF-A0A0E0DYF0-F1
#
_entry.id   AF-A0A0E0DYF0-F1
#
_cell.length_a   1.000
_cell.length_b   1.000
_cell.length_c   1.000
_cell.angle_alpha   90.00
_cell.angle_beta   90.00
_cell.angle_gamma   90.00
#
_symmetry.space_group_name_H-M   'P 1'
#
loop_
_entity.id
_entity.type
_entity.pdbx_description
1 polymer ?
#
loop_
_entity_poly.entity_id
_entity_poly.type
_entity_poly.pdbx_seq_one_letter_code
_entity_poly.pdbx_strand_id
1 'polypeptide(L)'
;MIDTIIKEGKIVPSEITIKLLQEAIIKGGNDKYIIDGFPRNEENRAVFESVQLQTLVTYFQLLQINISPEFVLFFDCSEEEMERRLLGRNQGRSDDNIETIRKRFKVFVESSLPVIEYYESKGMVKKIDATKPAPEVFEDDGKRMKFTNGIT
;
A
#
# COMPACT_ATOMS: atom_id res chain seq x y z
N MET A 1 -2.27 -20.04 -11.18
CA MET A 1 -3.70 -19.88 -10.80
C MET A 1 -4.06 -18.40 -10.64
N ILE A 2 -3.28 -17.62 -9.90
CA ILE A 2 -3.44 -16.15 -9.79
C ILE A 2 -3.11 -15.44 -11.11
N ASP A 3 -2.06 -15.87 -11.80
CA ASP A 3 -1.72 -15.32 -13.13
C ASP A 3 -2.87 -15.43 -14.12
N THR A 4 -3.71 -16.47 -14.00
CA THR A 4 -4.90 -16.67 -14.84
C THR A 4 -6.00 -15.68 -14.46
N ILE A 5 -6.24 -15.45 -13.17
CA ILE A 5 -7.23 -14.48 -12.65
C ILE A 5 -6.84 -13.04 -13.04
N ILE A 6 -5.55 -12.70 -12.90
CA ILE A 6 -5.00 -11.39 -13.29
C ILE A 6 -5.04 -11.23 -14.82
N LYS A 7 -4.66 -12.25 -15.60
CA LYS A 7 -4.73 -12.23 -17.08
C LYS A 7 -6.15 -12.17 -17.63
N GLU A 8 -7.12 -12.75 -16.91
CA GLU A 8 -8.55 -12.70 -17.27
C GLU A 8 -9.25 -11.41 -16.82
N GLY A 9 -8.52 -10.47 -16.19
CA GLY A 9 -9.10 -9.21 -15.70
C GLY A 9 -10.09 -9.39 -14.54
N LYS A 10 -10.08 -10.56 -13.88
CA LYS A 10 -10.90 -10.83 -12.70
C LYS A 10 -10.22 -10.22 -11.48
N ILE A 11 -11.00 -9.55 -10.63
CA ILE A 11 -10.51 -8.99 -9.38
C ILE A 11 -10.13 -10.15 -8.46
N VAL A 12 -8.89 -10.17 -7.98
CA VAL A 12 -8.44 -11.14 -6.98
C VAL A 12 -9.18 -10.84 -5.67
N PRO A 13 -9.92 -11.79 -5.09
CA PRO A 13 -10.61 -11.59 -3.82
C PRO A 13 -9.67 -11.09 -2.71
N SER A 14 -10.18 -10.19 -1.88
CA SER A 14 -9.47 -9.54 -0.77
C SER A 14 -8.79 -10.56 0.16
N GLU A 15 -9.47 -11.66 0.46
CA GLU A 15 -9.03 -12.72 1.36
C GLU A 15 -7.83 -13.50 0.80
N ILE A 16 -7.77 -13.71 -0.51
CA ILE A 16 -6.64 -14.39 -1.15
C ILE A 16 -5.40 -13.49 -1.07
N THR A 17 -5.56 -12.20 -1.34
CA THR A 17 -4.47 -11.23 -1.27
C THR A 17 -3.86 -11.16 0.13
N ILE A 18 -4.70 -11.16 1.17
CA ILE A 18 -4.23 -11.12 2.57
C ILE A 18 -3.49 -12.40 2.95
N LYS A 19 -3.97 -13.57 2.53
CA LYS A 19 -3.26 -14.84 2.77
C LYS A 19 -1.87 -14.84 2.13
N LEU A 20 -1.75 -14.34 0.90
CA LEU A 20 -0.47 -14.21 0.22
C LEU A 20 0.47 -13.24 0.94
N LEU A 21 -0.05 -12.12 1.45
CA LEU A 21 0.71 -11.19 2.26
C LEU A 21 1.20 -11.84 3.57
N GLN A 22 0.33 -12.59 4.26
CA GLN A 22 0.69 -13.32 5.48
C GLN A 22 1.79 -14.34 5.21
N GLU A 23 1.65 -15.18 4.18
CA GLU A 23 2.65 -16.17 3.80
C GLU A 23 4.00 -15.51 3.45
N ALA A 24 3.97 -14.37 2.74
CA ALA A 24 5.17 -13.62 2.38
C ALA A 24 5.88 -13.05 3.62
N ILE A 25 5.14 -12.49 4.59
CA ILE A 25 5.70 -11.96 5.83
C ILE A 25 6.29 -13.11 6.67
N ILE A 26 5.56 -14.22 6.83
CA ILE A 26 6.04 -15.41 7.57
C ILE A 26 7.33 -15.95 6.94
N LYS A 27 7.33 -16.12 5.60
CA LYS A 27 8.48 -16.64 4.86
C LYS A 27 9.68 -15.67 4.90
N GLY A 28 9.41 -14.37 4.95
CA GLY A 28 10.43 -13.34 5.05
C GLY A 28 11.22 -13.39 6.36
N GLY A 29 10.61 -13.88 7.45
CA GLY A 29 11.27 -14.08 8.74
C GLY A 29 11.82 -12.80 9.39
N ASN A 30 11.41 -11.62 8.89
CA ASN A 30 11.78 -10.31 9.44
C ASN A 30 10.60 -9.73 10.22
N ASP A 31 10.90 -8.96 11.26
CA ASP A 31 9.94 -8.20 12.05
C ASP A 31 9.45 -6.92 11.33
N LYS A 32 10.24 -6.45 10.35
CA LYS A 32 9.97 -5.25 9.56
C LYS A 32 9.70 -5.59 8.10
N TYR A 33 8.62 -5.04 7.55
CA TYR A 33 8.20 -5.24 6.17
C TYR A 33 7.52 -3.98 5.64
N ILE A 34 7.57 -3.80 4.32
CA ILE A 34 6.87 -2.73 3.62
C ILE A 34 5.82 -3.40 2.73
N ILE A 35 4.56 -2.99 2.90
CA ILE A 35 3.47 -3.40 2.02
C ILE A 35 3.27 -2.28 1.00
N ASP A 36 3.56 -2.57 -0.27
CA ASP A 36 3.39 -1.61 -1.36
C ASP A 36 2.07 -1.86 -2.10
N GLY A 37 1.20 -0.85 -2.11
CA GLY A 37 -0.03 -0.87 -2.87
C GLY A 37 -1.15 -1.73 -2.29
N PHE A 38 -1.16 -2.00 -0.98
CA PHE A 38 -2.29 -2.62 -0.27
C PHE A 38 -2.42 -2.02 1.14
N PRO A 39 -3.62 -1.79 1.67
CA PRO A 39 -4.94 -1.94 1.04
C PRO A 39 -5.26 -0.83 0.02
N ARG A 40 -6.01 -1.15 -1.04
CA ARG A 40 -6.37 -0.19 -2.12
C ARG A 40 -7.77 0.40 -2.02
N ASN A 41 -8.62 -0.17 -1.17
CA ASN A 41 -9.99 0.26 -0.96
C ASN A 41 -10.46 -0.09 0.46
N GLU A 42 -11.65 0.40 0.77
CA GLU A 42 -12.34 0.21 2.05
C GLU A 42 -12.51 -1.27 2.42
N GLU A 43 -12.94 -2.09 1.47
CA GLU A 43 -13.15 -3.53 1.66
C GLU A 43 -11.82 -4.22 2.02
N ASN A 44 -10.76 -3.99 1.23
CA ASN A 44 -9.43 -4.51 1.50
C ASN A 44 -8.93 -4.08 2.88
N ARG A 45 -9.16 -2.82 3.26
CA ARG A 45 -8.76 -2.32 4.58
C ARG A 45 -9.54 -3.00 5.69
N ALA A 46 -10.86 -3.16 5.54
CA ALA A 46 -11.71 -3.84 6.51
C ALA A 46 -11.33 -5.32 6.67
N VAL A 47 -11.04 -6.03 5.57
CA VAL A 47 -10.57 -7.43 5.65
C VAL A 47 -9.18 -7.49 6.27
N PHE A 48 -8.29 -6.56 5.92
CA PHE A 48 -6.94 -6.48 6.50
C PHE A 48 -6.97 -6.26 8.02
N GLU A 49 -7.85 -5.38 8.52
CA GLU A 49 -8.02 -5.17 9.96
C GLU A 49 -8.84 -6.29 10.64
N SER A 50 -9.87 -6.84 10.00
CA SER A 50 -10.69 -7.91 10.61
C SER A 50 -9.98 -9.24 10.72
N VAL A 51 -9.04 -9.55 9.81
CA VAL A 51 -8.13 -10.69 9.97
C VAL A 51 -7.28 -10.51 11.23
N GLN A 52 -7.01 -9.28 11.70
CA GLN A 52 -6.38 -9.04 13.01
C GLN A 52 -7.28 -9.52 14.17
N LEU A 53 -8.60 -9.32 14.06
CA LEU A 53 -9.56 -9.64 15.13
C LEU A 53 -9.94 -11.13 15.19
N GLN A 54 -10.06 -11.81 14.04
CA GLN A 54 -10.35 -13.26 14.02
C GLN A 54 -9.17 -14.10 14.54
N THR A 55 -7.95 -13.58 14.43
CA THR A 55 -6.73 -14.19 14.98
C THR A 55 -6.67 -14.12 16.51
N LEU A 56 -7.39 -13.20 17.16
CA LEU A 56 -7.44 -13.07 18.63
C LEU A 56 -8.38 -14.07 19.31
N VAL A 57 -9.39 -14.59 18.60
CA VAL A 57 -10.48 -15.40 19.23
C VAL A 57 -10.18 -16.90 19.21
N THR A 58 -9.34 -17.39 18.30
CA THR A 58 -9.01 -18.82 18.22
C THR A 58 -7.76 -19.12 19.05
N TYR A 59 -7.96 -19.21 20.36
CA TYR A 59 -6.98 -19.71 21.33
C TYR A 59 -6.44 -21.07 20.86
N PHE A 60 -5.12 -21.21 20.84
CA PHE A 60 -4.33 -22.38 20.47
C PHE A 60 -4.05 -22.58 18.96
N GLN A 61 -2.77 -22.31 18.65
CA GLN A 61 -1.95 -22.96 17.62
C GLN A 61 -1.73 -22.15 16.33
N LEU A 62 -0.51 -21.57 16.30
CA LEU A 62 0.31 -21.15 15.15
C LEU A 62 0.34 -19.65 14.86
N LEU A 63 1.40 -19.00 15.38
CA LEU A 63 2.08 -17.84 14.80
C LEU A 63 1.16 -16.68 14.38
N GLN A 64 0.63 -16.01 15.40
CA GLN A 64 -0.19 -14.80 15.26
C GLN A 64 0.68 -13.63 14.80
N ILE A 65 0.67 -13.31 13.51
CA ILE A 65 1.21 -12.04 13.04
C ILE A 65 0.10 -11.00 13.14
N ASN A 66 0.20 -10.12 14.13
CA ASN A 66 -0.58 -8.88 14.16
C ASN A 66 -0.03 -7.95 13.07
N ILE A 67 -0.65 -7.96 11.88
CA ILE A 67 -0.24 -7.13 10.76
C ILE A 67 -1.01 -5.80 10.85
N SER A 68 -0.64 -4.96 11.82
CA SER A 68 -1.06 -3.56 11.86
C SER A 68 0.12 -2.70 11.42
N PRO A 69 -0.06 -1.78 10.46
CA PRO A 69 1.02 -0.90 10.05
C PRO A 69 1.39 0.01 11.22
N GLU A 70 2.68 0.22 11.47
CA GLU A 70 3.13 1.23 12.45
C GLU A 70 2.82 2.64 11.94
N PHE A 71 2.97 2.85 10.63
CA PHE A 71 2.63 4.09 9.94
C PHE A 71 2.34 3.80 8.46
N VAL A 72 1.70 4.76 7.79
CA VAL A 72 1.42 4.74 6.34
C VAL A 72 2.20 5.86 5.68
N LEU A 73 2.98 5.54 4.65
CA LEU A 73 3.65 6.54 3.84
C LEU A 73 2.74 6.99 2.71
N PHE A 74 2.39 8.26 2.71
CA PHE A 74 1.61 8.87 1.65
C PHE A 74 2.49 9.81 0.85
N PHE A 75 2.84 9.40 -0.38
CA PHE A 75 3.58 10.21 -1.33
C PHE A 75 2.61 11.16 -2.03
N ASP A 76 2.58 12.40 -1.57
CA ASP A 76 1.76 13.46 -2.14
C ASP A 76 2.46 14.06 -3.36
N CYS A 77 1.77 14.08 -4.49
CA CYS A 77 2.31 14.56 -5.76
C CYS A 77 1.16 15.15 -6.56
N SER A 78 1.38 16.27 -7.23
CA SER A 78 0.34 16.88 -8.05
C SER A 78 -0.04 15.98 -9.23
N GLU A 79 -1.30 16.03 -9.64
CA GLU A 79 -1.80 15.24 -10.78
C GLU A 79 -0.99 15.54 -12.06
N GLU A 80 -0.64 16.81 -12.28
CA GLU A 80 0.16 17.24 -13.42
C GLU A 80 1.56 16.61 -13.43
N GLU A 81 2.22 16.56 -12.27
CA GLU A 81 3.54 15.95 -12.15
C GLU A 81 3.48 14.43 -12.28
N MET A 82 2.43 13.80 -11.74
CA MET A 82 2.22 12.36 -11.92
C MET A 82 1.91 12.00 -13.38
N GLU A 83 1.05 12.77 -14.07
CA GLU A 83 0.81 12.61 -15.52
C GLU A 83 2.11 12.76 -16.31
N ARG A 84 2.90 13.82 -16.04
CA ARG A 84 4.20 14.06 -16.69
C ARG A 84 5.15 12.88 -16.51
N ARG A 85 5.27 12.34 -15.28
CA ARG A 85 6.13 11.19 -14.97
C ARG A 85 5.66 9.91 -15.64
N LEU A 86 4.36 9.67 -15.70
CA LEU A 86 3.79 8.47 -16.32
C LEU A 86 3.95 8.50 -17.84
N LEU A 87 3.74 9.64 -18.48
CA LEU A 87 3.96 9.81 -19.92
C LEU A 87 5.45 9.73 -20.28
N GLY A 88 6.34 10.20 -19.41
CA GLY A 88 7.78 10.14 -19.62
C GLY A 88 8.42 8.77 -19.38
N ARG A 89 7.68 7.78 -18.86
CA ARG A 89 8.26 6.51 -18.42
C ARG A 89 8.78 5.62 -19.54
N ASN A 90 8.44 5.83 -20.82
CA ASN A 90 9.01 5.18 -22.02
C ASN A 90 9.43 3.69 -21.86
N GLN A 91 8.70 2.92 -21.03
CA GLN A 91 9.04 1.54 -20.66
C GLN A 91 8.23 0.50 -21.45
N GLY A 92 7.51 0.92 -22.50
CA GLY A 92 6.79 0.01 -23.38
C GLY A 92 5.62 -0.72 -22.71
N ARG A 93 5.04 -0.16 -21.64
CA ARG A 93 3.78 -0.67 -21.10
C ARG A 93 2.65 -0.32 -22.07
N SER A 94 1.82 -1.30 -22.40
CA SER A 94 0.65 -1.16 -23.29
C SER A 94 -0.38 -0.12 -22.81
N ASP A 95 -0.24 0.35 -21.58
CA ASP A 95 -1.24 1.11 -20.82
C ASP A 95 -0.85 2.59 -20.62
N ASP A 96 0.29 3.04 -21.16
CA ASP A 96 0.77 4.42 -21.02
C ASP A 96 0.05 5.36 -22.03
N ASN A 97 -1.28 5.38 -21.97
CA ASN A 97 -2.12 6.38 -22.66
C ASN A 97 -2.82 7.27 -21.62
N ILE A 98 -3.04 8.53 -21.99
CA ILE A 98 -3.55 9.55 -21.06
C ILE A 98 -4.91 9.18 -20.44
N GLU A 99 -5.74 8.44 -21.18
CA GLU A 99 -7.05 7.98 -20.72
C GLU A 99 -6.93 6.96 -19.59
N THR A 100 -6.00 6.00 -19.72
CA THR A 100 -5.73 4.99 -18.70
C THR A 100 -5.12 5.62 -17.46
N ILE A 101 -4.22 6.59 -17.64
CA ILE A 101 -3.61 7.35 -16.55
C ILE A 101 -4.69 8.08 -15.73
N ARG A 102 -5.56 8.85 -16.39
CA ARG A 102 -6.68 9.55 -15.73
C ARG A 102 -7.65 8.60 -15.05
N LYS A 103 -7.96 7.45 -15.67
CA LYS A 103 -8.78 6.41 -15.04
C LYS A 103 -8.15 5.88 -13.76
N ARG A 104 -6.83 5.69 -13.73
CA ARG A 104 -6.10 5.25 -12.53
C ARG A 104 -6.14 6.31 -11.42
N PHE A 105 -6.00 7.60 -11.76
CA PHE A 105 -6.17 8.69 -10.79
C PHE A 105 -7.56 8.72 -10.21
N LYS A 106 -8.59 8.63 -11.06
CA LYS A 106 -9.98 8.60 -10.60
C LYS A 106 -10.23 7.44 -9.62
N VAL A 107 -9.80 6.23 -9.97
CA VAL A 107 -9.92 5.06 -9.09
C VAL A 107 -9.16 5.26 -7.77
N PHE A 108 -7.96 5.86 -7.82
CA PHE A 108 -7.19 6.16 -6.62
C PHE A 108 -7.93 7.12 -5.69
N VAL A 109 -8.44 8.23 -6.23
CA VAL A 109 -9.21 9.23 -5.44
C VAL A 109 -10.49 8.62 -4.88
N GLU A 110 -11.23 7.84 -5.67
CA GLU A 110 -12.51 7.28 -5.24
C GLU A 110 -12.36 6.11 -4.25
N SER A 111 -11.30 5.31 -4.36
CA SER A 111 -11.16 4.06 -3.61
C SER A 111 -10.03 4.07 -2.59
N SER A 112 -8.86 4.60 -2.96
CA SER A 112 -7.65 4.52 -2.13
C SER A 112 -7.50 5.72 -1.20
N LEU A 113 -7.92 6.92 -1.61
CA LEU A 113 -7.83 8.11 -0.76
C LEU A 113 -8.63 7.98 0.56
N PRO A 114 -9.86 7.40 0.58
CA PRO A 114 -10.58 7.16 1.83
C PRO A 114 -9.82 6.26 2.82
N VAL A 115 -9.01 5.33 2.32
CA VAL A 115 -8.14 4.48 3.15
C VAL A 115 -7.03 5.31 3.78
N ILE A 116 -6.44 6.23 3.03
CA ILE A 116 -5.43 7.17 3.57
C ILE A 116 -6.05 8.09 4.61
N GLU A 117 -7.22 8.66 4.33
CA GLU A 117 -7.97 9.52 5.27
C GLU A 117 -8.31 8.78 6.58
N TYR A 118 -8.69 7.50 6.47
CA TYR A 118 -8.90 6.64 7.63
C TYR A 118 -7.65 6.54 8.52
N TYR A 119 -6.49 6.22 7.95
CA TYR A 119 -5.23 6.15 8.72
C TYR A 119 -4.74 7.53 9.18
N GLU A 120 -5.05 8.60 8.43
CA GLU A 120 -4.76 9.97 8.82
C GLU A 120 -5.55 10.38 10.06
N SER A 121 -6.85 10.01 10.12
CA SER A 121 -7.70 10.25 11.30
C SER A 121 -7.18 9.54 12.56
N LYS A 122 -6.41 8.46 12.39
CA LYS A 122 -5.72 7.73 13.47
C LYS A 122 -4.32 8.29 13.80
N GLY A 123 -3.85 9.32 13.10
CA GLY A 123 -2.52 9.91 13.28
C GLY A 123 -1.37 9.04 12.76
N MET A 124 -1.67 8.07 11.88
CA MET A 124 -0.70 7.07 11.40
C MET A 124 -0.06 7.44 10.06
N VAL A 125 -0.57 8.46 9.36
CA VAL A 125 -0.05 8.86 8.04
C VAL A 125 1.15 9.79 8.17
N LYS A 126 2.21 9.47 7.43
CA LYS A 126 3.36 10.34 7.18
C LYS A 126 3.30 10.79 5.73
N LYS A 127 2.99 12.08 5.52
CA LYS A 127 2.93 12.69 4.19
C LYS A 127 4.33 13.09 3.74
N ILE A 128 4.67 12.71 2.51
CA ILE A 128 5.94 12.96 1.83
C ILE A 128 5.65 13.78 0.58
N ASP A 129 6.34 14.89 0.39
CA ASP A 129 6.26 15.66 -0.85
C ASP A 129 7.07 14.95 -1.93
N ALA A 130 6.36 14.27 -2.83
CA ALA A 130 6.93 13.47 -3.91
C ALA A 130 7.00 14.23 -5.25
N THR A 131 6.71 15.54 -5.27
CA THR A 131 6.86 16.35 -6.49
C THR A 131 8.32 16.54 -6.91
N LYS A 132 9.26 16.43 -5.98
CA LYS A 132 10.71 16.53 -6.22
C LYS A 132 11.28 15.25 -6.86
N PRO A 133 12.48 15.31 -7.48
CA PRO A 133 13.19 14.12 -7.95
C PRO A 133 13.45 13.11 -6.83
N ALA A 134 13.46 11.81 -7.16
CA ALA A 134 13.59 10.74 -6.16
C ALA A 134 14.81 10.87 -5.21
N PRO A 135 16.01 11.31 -5.64
CA PRO A 135 17.12 11.54 -4.71
C PRO A 135 16.83 12.59 -3.65
N GLU A 136 16.13 13.67 -4.01
CA GLU A 136 15.78 14.76 -3.08
C GLU A 136 14.70 14.31 -2.10
N VAL A 137 13.68 13.59 -2.58
CA VAL A 137 12.64 12.99 -1.72
C VAL A 137 13.29 12.06 -0.69
N PHE A 138 14.25 11.23 -1.12
CA PHE A 138 14.95 10.33 -0.23
C PHE A 138 15.80 11.07 0.81
N GLU A 139 16.42 12.19 0.45
CA GLU A 139 17.24 12.96 1.38
C GLU A 139 16.39 13.75 2.39
N ASP A 140 15.33 14.42 1.93
CA ASP A 140 14.45 15.24 2.75
C ASP A 140 13.69 14.39 3.77
N ASP A 141 13.12 13.25 3.33
CA ASP A 141 12.30 12.40 4.18
C ASP A 141 13.10 11.29 4.87
N GLY A 142 14.22 10.83 4.29
CA GLY A 142 15.09 9.84 4.93
C GLY A 142 15.72 10.36 6.24
N LYS A 143 15.95 11.68 6.35
CA LYS A 143 16.39 12.33 7.60
C LYS A 143 15.27 12.45 8.64
N ARG A 144 14.01 12.55 8.18
CA ARG A 144 12.80 12.76 8.98
C ARG A 144 12.23 11.43 9.48
N MET A 145 12.39 10.38 8.69
CA MET A 145 12.04 8.99 9.00
C MET A 145 13.17 8.32 9.79
N LYS A 146 13.54 8.89 10.94
CA LYS A 146 14.22 8.08 11.96
C LYS A 146 13.18 7.11 12.47
N PHE A 147 13.25 5.85 12.02
CA PHE A 147 12.54 4.74 12.65
C PHE A 147 12.77 4.87 14.14
N THR A 148 11.71 5.15 14.90
CA THR A 148 11.81 5.28 16.34
C THR A 148 12.25 3.92 16.87
N ASN A 149 13.54 3.77 17.14
CA ASN A 149 14.05 2.79 18.08
C ASN A 149 13.55 3.23 19.47
N GLY A 150 12.25 3.07 19.69
CA GLY A 150 11.56 3.35 20.94
C GLY A 150 11.41 2.06 21.74
N ILE A 151 12.53 1.42 22.08
CA ILE A 151 12.62 0.65 23.32
C ILE A 151 13.21 1.64 24.32
N THR A 152 12.42 2.06 25.29
CA THR A 152 12.90 2.36 26.63
C THR A 152 12.15 1.45 27.59
#